data_AF-A0A2G9MEY0-F1
#
_entry.id   AF-A0A2G9MEY0-F1
#
_cell.length_a   1.000
_cell.length_b   1.000
_cell.length_c   1.000
_cell.angle_alpha   90.00
_cell.angle_beta   90.00
_cell.angle_gamma   90.00
#
_symmetry.space_group_name_H-M   'P 1'
#
loop_
_entity.id
_entity.type
_entity.pdbx_description
1 polymer ?
#
loop_
_entity_poly.entity_id
_entity_poly.type
_entity_poly.pdbx_seq_one_letter_code
_entity_poly.pdbx_strand_id
1 'polypeptide(L)'
;MDEDLRKKNILDLQFQKYLIIASTSAIVSFTYFVGVGVAIFTKQIQLDDFVSMGAFFVISVGVLGICAVLFYNSIFHLRNIPNVVKEL
;
A
#
# COMPACT_ATOMS: atom_id res chain seq x y z
N MET A 1 -30.57 -4.26 -20.02
CA MET A 1 -29.99 -5.58 -19.68
C MET A 1 -28.48 -5.59 -19.90
N ASP A 2 -27.96 -5.11 -21.03
CA ASP A 2 -26.50 -5.03 -21.26
C ASP A 2 -25.78 -3.90 -20.50
N GLU A 3 -26.45 -2.77 -20.25
CA GLU A 3 -25.84 -1.65 -19.50
C GLU A 3 -25.58 -1.99 -18.03
N ASP A 4 -26.49 -2.71 -17.37
CA ASP A 4 -26.33 -3.08 -15.96
C ASP A 4 -25.21 -4.11 -15.76
N LEU A 5 -25.04 -5.01 -16.73
CA LEU A 5 -23.91 -5.94 -16.78
C LEU A 5 -22.58 -5.20 -16.98
N ARG A 6 -22.52 -4.20 -17.88
CA ARG A 6 -21.31 -3.37 -18.03
C ARG A 6 -20.99 -2.59 -16.76
N LYS A 7 -21.99 -1.98 -16.11
CA LYS A 7 -21.80 -1.23 -14.86
C LYS A 7 -21.26 -2.12 -13.74
N LYS A 8 -21.86 -3.31 -13.54
CA LYS A 8 -21.37 -4.29 -12.56
C LYS A 8 -19.93 -4.74 -12.85
N ASN A 9 -19.61 -5.00 -14.11
CA ASN A 9 -18.27 -5.45 -14.49
C ASN A 9 -17.21 -4.36 -14.27
N ILE A 10 -17.52 -3.10 -14.57
CA ILE A 10 -16.63 -1.95 -14.29
C ILE A 10 -16.42 -1.80 -12.78
N LEU A 11 -17.48 -1.99 -11.98
CA LEU A 11 -17.41 -1.85 -10.54
C LEU A 11 -16.56 -2.95 -9.88
N ASP A 12 -16.72 -4.20 -10.34
CA ASP A 12 -15.90 -5.33 -9.88
C ASP A 12 -14.42 -5.12 -10.24
N LEU A 13 -14.16 -4.61 -11.45
CA LEU A 13 -12.81 -4.31 -11.91
C LEU A 13 -12.15 -3.20 -11.08
N GLN A 14 -12.90 -2.17 -10.68
CA GLN A 14 -12.42 -1.14 -9.76
C GLN A 14 -12.16 -1.69 -8.36
N PHE A 15 -13.07 -2.55 -7.85
CA PHE A 15 -12.89 -3.19 -6.55
C PHE A 15 -11.62 -4.03 -6.51
N GLN A 16 -11.43 -4.91 -7.50
CA GLN A 16 -10.21 -5.73 -7.62
C GLN A 16 -8.96 -4.85 -7.71
N LYS A 17 -8.99 -3.78 -8.51
CA LYS A 17 -7.84 -2.85 -8.63
C LYS A 17 -7.43 -2.29 -7.28
N TYR A 18 -8.35 -1.72 -6.51
CA TYR A 18 -8.02 -1.12 -5.21
C TYR A 18 -7.67 -2.18 -4.16
N LEU A 19 -8.27 -3.37 -4.23
CA LEU A 19 -7.90 -4.49 -3.36
C LEU A 19 -6.48 -4.97 -3.62
N ILE A 20 -6.06 -5.04 -4.88
CA ILE A 20 -4.68 -5.38 -5.28
C ILE A 20 -3.70 -4.31 -4.79
N ILE A 21 -4.03 -3.02 -4.94
CA ILE A 21 -3.14 -1.94 -4.48
C ILE A 21 -3.01 -1.97 -2.95
N ALA A 22 -4.11 -2.16 -2.21
CA ALA A 22 -4.10 -2.25 -0.75
C ALA A 22 -3.31 -3.47 -0.24
N SER A 23 -3.55 -4.66 -0.82
CA SER A 23 -2.83 -5.88 -0.43
C SER A 23 -1.34 -5.80 -0.78
N THR A 24 -1.01 -5.29 -1.96
CA THR A 24 0.39 -5.13 -2.39
C THR A 24 1.14 -4.13 -1.52
N SER A 25 0.55 -2.98 -1.22
CA SER A 25 1.17 -1.99 -0.33
C SER A 25 1.37 -2.54 1.09
N ALA A 26 0.42 -3.32 1.61
CA ALA A 26 0.59 -4.01 2.90
C ALA A 26 1.75 -5.02 2.88
N ILE A 27 1.84 -5.84 1.83
CA ILE A 27 2.94 -6.82 1.66
C ILE A 27 4.29 -6.11 1.57
N VAL A 28 4.41 -5.09 0.71
CA VAL A 28 5.66 -4.32 0.55
C VAL A 28 6.09 -3.69 1.87
N SER A 29 5.14 -3.10 2.61
CA SER A 29 5.41 -2.52 3.93
C SER A 29 5.95 -3.57 4.89
N PHE A 30 5.31 -4.73 4.95
CA PHE A 30 5.72 -5.83 5.82
C PHE A 30 7.10 -6.37 5.45
N THR A 31 7.35 -6.64 4.17
CA THR A 31 8.66 -7.10 3.68
C THR A 31 9.75 -6.08 3.98
N TYR A 32 9.46 -4.78 3.83
CA TYR A 32 10.40 -3.72 4.20
C TYR A 32 10.76 -3.78 5.69
N PHE A 33 9.77 -3.88 6.59
CA PHE A 33 10.02 -4.00 8.03
C PHE A 33 10.88 -5.21 8.38
N VAL A 34 10.59 -6.37 7.78
CA VAL A 34 11.38 -7.59 8.00
C VAL A 34 12.82 -7.40 7.50
N GLY A 35 13.00 -6.86 6.29
CA GLY A 35 14.31 -6.61 5.70
C GLY A 35 15.16 -5.64 6.54
N VAL A 36 14.56 -4.53 6.99
CA VAL A 36 15.20 -3.57 7.89
C VAL A 36 15.57 -4.24 9.21
N GLY A 37 14.66 -5.01 9.81
CA GLY A 37 14.94 -5.74 11.04
C GLY A 37 16.15 -6.65 10.90
N VAL A 38 16.19 -7.47 9.85
CA VAL A 38 17.33 -8.36 9.56
C VAL A 38 18.62 -7.57 9.34
N ALA A 39 18.57 -6.46 8.60
CA ALA A 39 19.74 -5.63 8.31
C ALA A 39 20.33 -4.97 9.57
N ILE A 40 19.47 -4.59 10.53
CA ILE A 40 19.89 -4.08 11.84
C ILE A 40 20.50 -5.22 12.68
N PHE A 41 19.85 -6.38 12.75
CA PHE A 41 20.34 -7.53 13.53
C PHE A 41 21.69 -8.06 13.02
N THR A 42 21.91 -8.02 11.70
CA THR A 42 23.17 -8.44 11.06
C THR A 42 24.25 -7.37 11.08
N LYS A 43 23.99 -6.19 11.68
CA LYS A 43 24.89 -5.03 11.69
C LYS A 43 25.34 -4.57 10.30
N GLN A 44 24.54 -4.86 9.27
CA GLN A 44 24.80 -4.36 7.91
C GLN A 44 24.52 -2.86 7.81
N ILE A 45 23.58 -2.36 8.64
CA ILE A 45 23.31 -0.92 8.78
C ILE A 45 24.05 -0.43 10.02
N GLN A 46 25.09 0.38 9.81
CA GLN A 46 25.76 1.10 10.88
C GLN A 46 24.99 2.40 11.15
N LEU A 47 24.25 2.43 12.26
CA LEU A 47 23.48 3.60 12.69
C LEU A 47 24.31 4.59 13.52
N ASP A 48 25.62 4.34 13.65
CA ASP A 48 26.52 5.16 14.46
C ASP A 48 26.89 6.49 13.78
N ASP A 49 26.79 6.55 12.45
CA ASP A 49 27.09 7.74 11.66
C ASP A 49 25.82 8.50 11.25
N PHE A 50 25.83 9.83 11.44
CA PHE A 50 24.71 10.72 11.14
C PHE A 50 24.31 10.67 9.67
N VAL A 51 25.27 10.48 8.75
CA VAL A 51 24.99 10.41 7.31
C VAL A 51 24.24 9.13 6.97
N SER A 52 24.68 7.99 7.52
CA SER A 52 24.04 6.68 7.32
C SER A 52 22.64 6.62 7.92
N MET A 53 22.47 7.20 9.11
CA MET A 53 21.16 7.32 9.77
C MET A 53 20.21 8.23 8.98
N GLY A 54 20.69 9.36 8.46
CA GLY A 54 19.90 10.26 7.62
C GLY A 54 19.44 9.60 6.31
N ALA A 55 20.34 8.88 5.62
CA ALA A 55 20.01 8.15 4.41
C ALA A 55 18.95 7.06 4.66
N PHE A 56 19.10 6.29 5.75
CA PHE A 56 18.13 5.30 6.16
C PHE A 56 16.75 5.92 6.43
N PHE A 57 16.70 7.06 7.13
CA PHE A 57 15.46 7.76 7.42
C PHE A 57 14.76 8.23 6.13
N VAL A 58 15.48 8.85 5.20
CA VAL A 58 14.91 9.33 3.93
C VAL A 58 14.35 8.17 3.11
N ILE A 59 15.08 7.06 3.01
CA ILE A 59 14.62 5.86 2.29
C ILE A 59 13.39 5.27 2.98
N SER A 60 13.41 5.16 4.31
CA SER A 60 12.29 4.62 5.10
C SER A 60 11.03 5.45 4.92
N VAL A 61 11.14 6.78 5.02
CA VAL A 61 10.02 7.69 4.83
C VAL A 61 9.51 7.63 3.38
N GLY A 62 10.41 7.52 2.39
CA GLY A 62 10.02 7.36 0.99
C GLY A 62 9.20 6.10 0.75
N VAL A 63 9.73 4.94 1.18
CA VAL A 63 9.09 3.63 0.94
C VAL A 63 7.78 3.51 1.73
N LEU A 64 7.82 3.77 3.05
CA LEU A 64 6.65 3.64 3.91
C LEU A 64 5.62 4.74 3.64
N GLY A 65 6.06 5.96 3.33
CA GLY A 65 5.18 7.08 3.02
C GLY A 65 4.38 6.84 1.74
N ILE A 66 5.03 6.40 0.66
CA ILE A 66 4.35 6.04 -0.59
C ILE A 66 3.38 4.87 -0.35
N CYS A 67 3.80 3.83 0.36
CA CYS A 67 2.94 2.69 0.67
C CYS A 67 1.72 3.12 1.50
N ALA A 68 1.90 3.98 2.50
CA ALA A 68 0.81 4.50 3.31
C ALA A 68 -0.19 5.28 2.45
N VAL A 69 0.27 6.22 1.61
CA VAL A 69 -0.61 7.00 0.72
C VAL A 69 -1.42 6.08 -0.21
N LEU A 70 -0.77 5.11 -0.84
CA LEU A 70 -1.43 4.15 -1.73
C LEU A 70 -2.44 3.27 -0.98
N PHE A 71 -2.08 2.82 0.23
CA PHE A 71 -2.95 2.01 1.07
C PHE A 71 -4.19 2.80 1.51
N TYR A 72 -4.00 4.00 2.07
CA TYR A 72 -5.10 4.86 2.50
C TYR A 72 -6.03 5.22 1.34
N ASN A 73 -5.48 5.61 0.19
CA ASN A 73 -6.28 5.92 -0.99
C ASN A 73 -7.11 4.71 -1.46
N SER A 74 -6.51 3.52 -1.43
CA SER A 74 -7.19 2.29 -1.86
C SER A 74 -8.27 1.84 -0.90
N ILE A 75 -8.01 1.92 0.41
CA ILE A 75 -9.01 1.62 1.45
C ILE A 75 -10.18 2.61 1.38
N PHE A 76 -9.91 3.89 1.13
CA PHE A 76 -10.97 4.90 0.95
C PHE A 76 -11.89 4.55 -0.23
N HIS A 77 -11.32 4.18 -1.38
CA HIS A 77 -12.11 3.78 -2.55
C HIS A 77 -12.87 2.47 -2.30
N LEU A 78 -12.23 1.47 -1.69
CA LEU A 78 -12.89 0.21 -1.32
C LEU A 78 -14.08 0.40 -0.38
N ARG A 79 -13.98 1.35 0.56
CA ARG A 79 -15.04 1.63 1.53
C ARG A 79 -16.25 2.36 0.92
N ASN A 80 -16.06 3.06 -0.19
CA ASN A 80 -17.14 3.74 -0.91
C ASN A 80 -17.88 2.83 -1.91
N ILE A 81 -17.25 1.77 -2.42
CA ILE A 81 -17.87 0.86 -3.40
C ILE A 81 -19.17 0.19 -2.87
N PRO A 82 -19.25 -0.31 -1.62
CA PRO A 82 -20.49 -0.88 -1.07
C PRO A 82 -21.66 0.10 -1.01
N ASN A 83 -21.39 1.40 -0.88
CA ASN A 83 -22.42 2.43 -0.85
C ASN A 83 -23.00 2.66 -2.25
N VAL A 84 -22.15 2.63 -3.29
CA VAL A 84 -22.57 2.73 -4.69
C VAL A 84 -23.36 1.48 -5.13
N VAL A 85 -23.01 0.29 -4.62
CA VAL A 85 -23.77 -0.95 -4.87
C VAL A 85 -25.16 -0.92 -4.22
N LYS A 86 -25.34 -0.21 -3.10
CA LYS A 86 -26.64 -0.08 -2.43
C LYS A 86 -27.57 0.95 -3.08
N GLU A 87 -27.03 1.89 -3.85
CA GLU A 87 -27.80 2.89 -4.61
C GLU A 87 -28.22 2.41 -6.01
N LEU A 88 -27.66 1.29 -6.48
CA LEU A 88 -28.01 0.59 -7.73
C LEU A 88 -29.07 -0.49 -7.47
#